data_AF-A0A392NUD4-F1
#
_entry.id   AF-A0A392NUD4-F1
#
_cell.length_a   1.000
_cell.length_b   1.000
_cell.length_c   1.000
_cell.angle_alpha   90.00
_cell.angle_beta   90.00
_cell.angle_gamma   90.00
#
_symmetry.space_group_name_H-M   'P 1'
#
loop_
_entity.id
_entity.type
_entity.pdbx_description
1 polymer ?
#
loop_
_entity_poly.entity_id
_entity_poly.type
_entity_poly.pdbx_seq_one_letter_code
_entity_poly.pdbx_strand_id
1 'polypeptide(L)'
;DAVVNVYINHDKKFAFVEMRSVEEASNAMALDGIIFEGAPVKVRRPTDYNPSLAAALGPSQPNPNLNLGAVGLSPGSAGGLDGPDRIFVGGVPYYFTETQIRELLETFGPLRGFDLVKDRETGNSKGYAFCVYQDLAVTDIACAALNGIKMGDKTLTVRRANQNTNPMQPKPEQESILMHAQQQIALQKLILQPALVATKVLCLTHAVSPDELKDDEDYEEILDDMRQECSKFGN
;
A
#
# COMPACT_ATOMS: atom_id res chain seq x y z
N ASP A 1 -32.75 -18.28 1.59
CA ASP A 1 -31.96 -17.05 1.72
C ASP A 1 -31.01 -17.20 2.90
N ALA A 2 -29.79 -16.68 2.81
CA ALA A 2 -28.79 -16.75 3.89
C ALA A 2 -28.90 -15.54 4.84
N VAL A 3 -29.38 -14.42 4.31
CA VAL A 3 -29.61 -13.18 5.05
C VAL A 3 -31.02 -13.22 5.63
N VAL A 4 -31.13 -12.98 6.94
CA VAL A 4 -32.41 -12.95 7.67
C VAL A 4 -32.93 -11.52 7.77
N ASN A 5 -32.04 -10.57 8.02
CA ASN A 5 -32.40 -9.18 8.22
C ASN A 5 -31.29 -8.24 7.76
N VAL A 6 -31.66 -7.05 7.30
CA VAL A 6 -30.72 -5.99 6.92
C VAL A 6 -31.23 -4.66 7.47
N TYR A 7 -30.38 -4.00 8.26
CA TYR A 7 -30.60 -2.64 8.71
C TYR A 7 -29.57 -1.72 8.05
N ILE A 8 -30.02 -0.68 7.35
CA ILE A 8 -29.14 0.26 6.64
C ILE A 8 -29.23 1.63 7.30
N ASN A 9 -28.08 2.22 7.62
CA ASN A 9 -27.96 3.59 8.08
C ASN A 9 -27.34 4.46 6.98
N HIS A 10 -28.18 5.21 6.27
CA HIS A 10 -27.75 6.07 5.15
C HIS A 10 -26.97 7.30 5.58
N ASP A 11 -27.18 7.80 6.79
CA ASP A 11 -26.47 8.98 7.32
C ASP A 11 -25.03 8.63 7.64
N LYS A 12 -24.85 7.50 8.33
CA LYS A 12 -23.54 7.01 8.77
C LYS A 12 -22.88 6.10 7.73
N LYS A 13 -23.52 5.78 6.61
CA LYS A 13 -22.97 4.95 5.52
C LYS A 13 -22.53 3.55 5.99
N PHE A 14 -23.36 2.84 6.75
CA PHE A 14 -23.10 1.44 7.11
C PHE A 14 -24.40 0.62 7.14
N ALA A 15 -24.26 -0.71 7.13
CA ALA A 15 -25.38 -1.63 7.32
C ALA A 15 -25.03 -2.71 8.37
N PHE A 16 -26.05 -3.20 9.06
CA PHE A 16 -26.00 -4.45 9.81
C PHE A 16 -26.71 -5.54 9.01
N VAL A 17 -26.05 -6.68 8.87
CA VAL A 17 -26.58 -7.85 8.16
C VAL A 17 -26.65 -9.00 9.14
N GLU A 18 -27.84 -9.55 9.33
CA GLU A 18 -28.09 -10.71 10.17
C GLU A 18 -28.11 -11.97 9.30
N MET A 19 -27.27 -12.94 9.64
CA MET A 19 -27.18 -14.21 8.92
C MET A 19 -27.95 -15.28 9.69
N ARG A 20 -28.54 -16.24 8.97
CA ARG A 20 -29.30 -17.33 9.60
C ARG A 20 -28.44 -18.28 10.45
N SER A 21 -27.12 -18.30 10.22
CA SER A 21 -26.17 -19.12 10.97
C SER A 21 -24.87 -18.37 11.27
N VAL A 22 -24.19 -18.80 12.34
CA VAL A 22 -22.88 -18.27 12.71
C VAL A 22 -21.81 -18.62 11.67
N GLU A 23 -21.92 -19.78 11.01
CA GLU A 23 -21.02 -20.19 9.94
C GLU A 23 -21.11 -19.24 8.75
N GLU A 24 -22.32 -18.90 8.31
CA GLU A 24 -22.50 -17.95 7.21
C GLU A 24 -22.06 -16.53 7.58
N ALA A 25 -22.28 -16.11 8.83
CA ALA A 25 -21.71 -14.86 9.33
C ALA A 25 -20.18 -14.87 9.31
N SER A 26 -19.54 -16.01 9.61
CA SER A 26 -18.09 -16.17 9.51
C SER A 26 -17.60 -16.20 8.07
N ASN A 27 -18.30 -16.88 7.17
CA ASN A 27 -17.98 -16.88 5.75
C ASN A 27 -18.14 -15.48 5.13
N ALA A 28 -19.15 -14.72 5.54
CA ALA A 28 -19.37 -13.35 5.08
C ALA A 28 -18.20 -12.40 5.44
N MET A 29 -17.40 -12.71 6.47
CA MET A 29 -16.20 -11.94 6.78
C MET A 29 -15.14 -12.02 5.65
N ALA A 30 -15.17 -13.04 4.80
CA ALA A 30 -14.29 -13.11 3.63
C ALA A 30 -14.64 -12.06 2.56
N LEU A 31 -15.84 -11.46 2.64
CA LEU A 31 -16.24 -10.35 1.79
C LEU A 31 -15.62 -9.02 2.25
N ASP A 32 -14.91 -8.98 3.38
CA ASP A 32 -14.22 -7.77 3.81
C ASP A 32 -13.19 -7.34 2.75
N GLY A 33 -13.35 -6.11 2.30
CA GLY A 33 -12.55 -5.45 1.28
C GLY A 33 -13.02 -5.64 -0.15
N ILE A 34 -13.99 -6.51 -0.47
CA ILE A 34 -14.47 -6.66 -1.86
C ILE A 34 -14.85 -5.32 -2.49
N ILE A 35 -14.60 -5.16 -3.79
CA ILE A 35 -15.05 -3.98 -4.53
C ILE A 35 -16.54 -4.14 -4.85
N PHE A 36 -17.37 -3.23 -4.33
CA PHE A 36 -18.79 -3.13 -4.60
C PHE A 36 -19.11 -1.71 -5.08
N GLU A 37 -19.74 -1.59 -6.25
CA GLU A 37 -20.01 -0.29 -6.89
C GLU A 37 -18.78 0.64 -7.00
N GLY A 38 -17.59 0.04 -7.22
CA GLY A 38 -16.33 0.77 -7.34
C GLY A 38 -15.68 1.18 -6.01
N ALA A 39 -16.27 0.84 -4.87
CA ALA A 39 -15.71 1.11 -3.54
C ALA A 39 -15.44 -0.19 -2.75
N PRO A 40 -14.35 -0.27 -1.96
CA PRO A 40 -14.12 -1.41 -1.08
C PRO A 40 -15.12 -1.42 0.08
N VAL A 41 -15.79 -2.55 0.30
CA VAL A 41 -16.71 -2.76 1.42
C VAL A 41 -15.92 -3.17 2.66
N LYS A 42 -16.21 -2.58 3.82
CA LYS A 42 -15.65 -3.04 5.10
C LYS A 42 -16.65 -3.93 5.83
N VAL A 43 -16.29 -5.20 6.04
CA VAL A 43 -17.10 -6.17 6.79
C VAL A 43 -16.42 -6.45 8.12
N ARG A 44 -17.09 -6.08 9.22
CA ARG A 44 -16.58 -6.23 10.58
C ARG A 44 -17.62 -6.88 11.48
N ARG A 45 -17.15 -7.55 12.53
CA ARG A 45 -18.02 -8.00 13.61
C ARG A 45 -18.57 -6.77 14.37
N PRO A 46 -19.82 -6.81 14.87
CA PRO A 46 -20.36 -5.79 15.75
C PRO A 46 -19.50 -5.58 17.02
N THR A 47 -19.60 -4.40 17.62
CA THR A 47 -18.81 -4.03 18.82
C THR A 47 -19.11 -4.92 20.03
N ASP A 48 -20.30 -5.48 20.11
CA ASP A 48 -20.78 -6.40 21.15
C ASP A 48 -20.53 -7.88 20.81
N TYR A 49 -19.79 -8.18 19.73
CA TYR A 49 -19.44 -9.55 19.36
C TYR A 49 -18.56 -10.22 20.43
N ASN A 50 -19.03 -11.37 20.92
CA ASN A 50 -18.28 -12.21 21.86
C ASN A 50 -17.74 -13.47 21.16
N PRO A 51 -16.42 -13.57 20.90
CA PRO A 51 -15.85 -14.70 20.18
C PRO A 51 -16.02 -16.03 20.92
N SER A 52 -16.03 -16.01 22.25
CA SER A 52 -16.16 -17.21 23.09
C SER A 52 -17.52 -17.85 22.94
N LEU A 53 -18.58 -17.04 22.95
CA LEU A 53 -19.96 -17.51 22.77
C LEU A 53 -20.19 -17.98 21.33
N ALA A 54 -19.64 -17.25 20.35
CA ALA A 54 -19.75 -17.62 18.94
C ALA A 54 -19.05 -18.94 18.63
N ALA A 55 -17.87 -19.19 19.22
CA ALA A 55 -17.09 -20.41 19.00
C ALA A 55 -17.82 -21.68 19.49
N ALA A 56 -18.72 -21.57 20.48
CA ALA A 56 -19.55 -22.67 20.93
C ALA A 56 -20.67 -23.03 19.94
N LEU A 57 -21.05 -22.09 19.06
CA LEU A 57 -22.16 -22.26 18.11
C LEU A 57 -21.68 -22.70 16.73
N GLY A 58 -20.43 -22.44 16.36
CA GLY A 58 -19.87 -22.81 15.06
C GLY A 58 -18.53 -22.16 14.76
N PRO A 59 -18.03 -22.30 13.52
CA PRO A 59 -16.72 -21.77 13.14
C PRO A 59 -16.72 -20.25 13.20
N SER A 60 -15.68 -19.68 13.80
CA SER A 60 -15.48 -18.23 13.96
C SER A 60 -14.68 -17.59 12.80
N GLN A 61 -14.05 -18.43 11.96
CA GLN A 61 -13.30 -18.02 10.78
C GLN A 61 -14.02 -18.44 9.49
N PRO A 62 -13.81 -17.71 8.38
CA PRO A 62 -14.31 -18.11 7.07
C PRO A 62 -13.79 -19.49 6.65
N ASN A 63 -14.60 -20.23 5.89
CA ASN A 63 -14.20 -21.50 5.30
C ASN A 63 -13.02 -21.29 4.32
N PRO A 64 -11.88 -22.00 4.50
CA PRO A 64 -10.72 -21.86 3.61
C PRO A 64 -10.99 -22.30 2.17
N ASN A 65 -12.03 -23.12 1.94
CA ASN A 65 -12.43 -23.56 0.60
C ASN A 65 -13.40 -22.59 -0.10
N LEU A 66 -13.72 -21.45 0.52
CA LEU A 66 -14.63 -20.46 -0.05
C LEU A 66 -13.97 -19.77 -1.24
N ASN A 67 -14.38 -20.13 -2.45
CA ASN A 67 -13.84 -19.55 -3.68
C ASN A 67 -14.65 -18.31 -4.11
N LEU A 68 -14.30 -17.15 -3.56
CA LEU A 68 -14.91 -15.87 -3.97
C LEU A 68 -14.64 -15.56 -5.45
N GLY A 69 -13.49 -16.01 -5.99
CA GLY A 69 -13.15 -15.80 -7.40
C GLY A 69 -14.12 -16.50 -8.36
N ALA A 70 -14.69 -17.64 -7.97
CA ALA A 70 -15.69 -18.36 -8.77
C ALA A 70 -17.00 -17.57 -8.95
N VAL A 71 -17.29 -16.61 -8.07
CA VAL A 71 -18.46 -15.72 -8.16
C VAL A 71 -18.09 -14.32 -8.65
N GLY A 72 -16.88 -14.14 -9.19
CA GLY A 72 -16.40 -12.85 -9.71
C GLY A 72 -16.11 -11.81 -8.63
N LEU A 73 -16.11 -12.21 -7.35
CA LEU A 73 -15.78 -11.35 -6.23
C LEU A 73 -14.28 -11.45 -5.98
N SER A 74 -13.56 -10.35 -6.19
CA SER A 74 -12.18 -10.24 -5.74
C SER A 74 -12.19 -9.73 -4.31
N PRO A 75 -11.61 -10.46 -3.32
CA PRO A 75 -11.39 -9.91 -1.99
C PRO A 75 -10.47 -8.71 -2.16
N GLY A 76 -10.99 -7.50 -1.96
CA GLY A 76 -10.12 -6.34 -1.92
C GLY A 76 -9.45 -6.26 -0.55
N SER A 77 -8.42 -5.43 -0.47
CA SER A 77 -7.38 -5.61 0.53
C SER A 77 -7.74 -5.13 1.94
N ALA A 78 -8.96 -4.70 2.24
CA ALA A 78 -9.31 -4.35 3.62
C ALA A 78 -9.48 -5.58 4.55
N GLY A 79 -9.56 -6.79 3.97
CA GLY A 79 -9.97 -8.08 4.55
C GLY A 79 -9.21 -8.70 5.73
N GLY A 80 -7.95 -8.30 5.95
CA GLY A 80 -7.01 -9.13 6.73
C GLY A 80 -6.03 -8.34 7.58
N LEU A 81 -6.43 -7.16 8.05
CA LEU A 81 -5.54 -6.20 8.70
C LEU A 81 -5.27 -6.52 10.18
N ASP A 82 -6.10 -7.36 10.80
CA ASP A 82 -6.02 -7.67 12.22
C ASP A 82 -5.03 -8.81 12.48
N GLY A 83 -3.93 -8.50 13.16
CA GLY A 83 -2.87 -9.47 13.49
C GLY A 83 -1.57 -8.84 13.99
N PRO A 84 -0.64 -9.65 14.56
CA PRO A 84 0.65 -9.19 15.08
C PRO A 84 1.57 -8.60 13.99
N ASP A 85 1.29 -8.91 12.73
CA ASP A 85 2.09 -8.50 11.57
C ASP A 85 1.52 -7.29 10.83
N ARG A 86 0.51 -6.64 11.43
CA ARG A 86 -0.01 -5.37 10.94
C ARG A 86 1.08 -4.32 10.98
N ILE A 87 1.25 -3.61 9.87
CA ILE A 87 2.18 -2.49 9.71
C ILE A 87 1.38 -1.19 9.70
N PHE A 88 1.88 -0.20 10.41
CA PHE A 88 1.45 1.20 10.33
C PHE A 88 2.37 1.95 9.38
N VAL A 89 1.77 2.70 8.44
CA VAL A 89 2.45 3.56 7.46
C VAL A 89 1.93 4.98 7.66
N GLY A 90 2.66 5.82 8.38
CA GLY A 90 2.30 7.21 8.65
C GLY A 90 3.15 8.20 7.87
N GLY A 91 2.74 9.48 7.88
CA GLY A 91 3.48 10.54 7.20
C GLY A 91 3.22 10.60 5.70
N VAL A 92 2.13 9.99 5.24
CA VAL A 92 1.75 10.01 3.83
C VAL A 92 1.16 11.38 3.47
N PRO A 93 1.58 12.04 2.37
CA PRO A 93 0.98 13.29 1.95
C PRO A 93 -0.49 13.11 1.56
N TYR A 94 -1.33 14.11 1.85
CA TYR A 94 -2.79 14.01 1.71
C TYR A 94 -3.28 13.84 0.27
N TYR A 95 -2.45 14.25 -0.71
CA TYR A 95 -2.74 14.14 -2.14
C TYR A 95 -2.42 12.76 -2.72
N PHE A 96 -1.76 11.86 -1.97
CA PHE A 96 -1.50 10.51 -2.42
C PHE A 96 -2.76 9.65 -2.32
N THR A 97 -3.05 8.92 -3.40
CA THR A 97 -4.19 8.02 -3.47
C THR A 97 -3.88 6.67 -2.82
N GLU A 98 -4.93 5.98 -2.41
CA GLU A 98 -4.86 4.61 -1.89
C GLU A 98 -4.14 3.66 -2.87
N THR A 99 -4.43 3.77 -4.17
CA THR A 99 -3.77 2.99 -5.22
C THR A 99 -2.27 3.25 -5.26
N GLN A 100 -1.84 4.51 -5.26
CA GLN A 100 -0.42 4.86 -5.33
C GLN A 100 0.37 4.36 -4.13
N ILE A 101 -0.20 4.45 -2.92
CA ILE A 101 0.47 3.99 -1.69
C ILE A 101 0.53 2.46 -1.67
N ARG A 102 -0.54 1.80 -2.15
CA ARG A 102 -0.58 0.36 -2.30
C ARG A 102 0.49 -0.14 -3.25
N GLU A 103 0.61 0.46 -4.43
CA GLU A 103 1.62 0.10 -5.44
C GLU A 103 3.05 0.26 -4.89
N LEU A 104 3.31 1.32 -4.11
CA LEU A 104 4.58 1.51 -3.41
C LEU A 104 4.90 0.36 -2.44
N LEU A 105 3.91 -0.08 -1.67
CA LEU A 105 4.08 -1.18 -0.71
C LEU A 105 4.22 -2.53 -1.43
N GLU A 106 3.47 -2.75 -2.52
CA GLU A 106 3.51 -3.98 -3.31
C GLU A 106 4.87 -4.23 -4.00
N THR A 107 5.74 -3.21 -4.09
CA THR A 107 7.14 -3.37 -4.52
C THR A 107 7.95 -4.32 -3.61
N PHE A 108 7.60 -4.42 -2.32
CA PHE A 108 8.28 -5.32 -1.39
C PHE A 108 7.70 -6.74 -1.40
N GLY A 109 6.42 -6.86 -1.78
CA GLY A 109 5.73 -8.15 -1.85
C GLY A 109 4.20 -7.97 -1.88
N PRO A 110 3.46 -9.04 -2.24
CA PRO A 110 2.01 -8.98 -2.33
C PRO A 110 1.38 -8.70 -0.95
N LEU A 111 0.42 -7.77 -0.93
CA LEU A 111 -0.32 -7.42 0.27
C LEU A 111 -1.48 -8.38 0.49
N ARG A 112 -1.53 -9.01 1.66
CA ARG A 112 -2.73 -9.69 2.17
C ARG A 112 -3.81 -8.66 2.51
N GLY A 113 -3.40 -7.51 3.02
CA GLY A 113 -4.32 -6.41 3.28
C GLY A 113 -3.68 -5.03 3.28
N PHE A 114 -4.51 -4.02 2.99
CA PHE A 114 -4.19 -2.61 2.88
C PHE A 114 -5.44 -1.78 3.22
N ASP A 115 -5.28 -0.74 4.02
CA ASP A 115 -6.32 0.23 4.36
C ASP A 115 -5.72 1.63 4.53
N LEU A 116 -6.04 2.54 3.60
CA LEU A 116 -5.74 3.96 3.76
C LEU A 116 -6.82 4.61 4.61
N VAL A 117 -6.44 5.16 5.77
CA VAL A 117 -7.43 5.74 6.66
C VAL A 117 -7.84 7.11 6.16
N LYS A 118 -9.14 7.24 5.87
CA LYS A 118 -9.77 8.48 5.40
C LYS A 118 -10.72 9.03 6.47
N ASP A 119 -10.89 10.34 6.46
CA ASP A 119 -11.90 11.04 7.22
C ASP A 119 -13.29 10.67 6.70
N ARG A 120 -14.21 10.36 7.60
CA ARG A 120 -15.51 9.77 7.24
C ARG A 120 -16.50 10.82 6.70
N GLU A 121 -16.32 12.08 7.06
CA GLU A 121 -17.21 13.17 6.63
C GLU A 121 -16.76 13.73 5.28
N THR A 122 -15.45 13.91 5.12
CA THR A 122 -14.87 14.56 3.94
C THR A 122 -14.32 13.59 2.90
N GLY A 123 -14.10 12.32 3.26
CA GLY A 123 -13.46 11.31 2.40
C GLY A 123 -11.95 11.50 2.20
N ASN A 124 -11.38 12.55 2.79
CA ASN A 124 -9.96 12.90 2.62
C ASN A 124 -9.04 11.95 3.37
N SER A 125 -7.85 11.70 2.83
CA SER A 125 -6.83 10.91 3.52
C SER A 125 -6.47 11.56 4.87
N LYS A 126 -6.31 10.75 5.92
CA LYS A 126 -5.76 11.19 7.21
C LYS A 126 -4.23 11.15 7.24
N GLY A 127 -3.59 10.76 6.14
CA GLY A 127 -2.14 10.71 6.01
C GLY A 127 -1.47 9.50 6.66
N TYR A 128 -2.24 8.44 6.91
CA TYR A 128 -1.71 7.16 7.37
C TYR A 128 -2.53 5.97 6.84
N ALA A 129 -1.85 4.85 6.66
CA ALA A 129 -2.41 3.59 6.20
C ALA A 129 -1.97 2.43 7.10
N PHE A 130 -2.65 1.31 6.96
CA PHE A 130 -2.24 0.03 7.53
C PHE A 130 -2.12 -1.01 6.44
N CYS A 131 -1.16 -1.92 6.57
CA CYS A 131 -1.05 -3.04 5.64
C CYS A 131 -0.56 -4.31 6.35
N VAL A 132 -0.75 -5.45 5.68
CA VAL A 132 -0.26 -6.77 6.07
C VAL A 132 0.25 -7.45 4.81
N TYR A 133 1.51 -7.87 4.79
CA TYR A 133 2.07 -8.66 3.69
C TYR A 133 1.56 -10.10 3.73
N GLN A 134 1.52 -10.75 2.57
CA GLN A 134 1.23 -12.18 2.50
C GLN A 134 2.36 -12.99 3.16
N ASP A 135 3.61 -12.61 2.89
CA ASP A 135 4.83 -13.16 3.48
C ASP A 135 5.30 -12.33 4.68
N LEU A 136 5.51 -12.98 5.81
CA LEU A 136 5.96 -12.36 7.06
C LEU A 136 7.43 -11.92 7.01
N ALA A 137 8.27 -12.57 6.20
CA ALA A 137 9.68 -12.20 6.06
C ALA A 137 9.85 -10.79 5.47
N VAL A 138 8.87 -10.36 4.66
CA VAL A 138 8.85 -9.05 4.00
C VAL A 138 8.53 -7.92 4.99
N THR A 139 7.75 -8.20 6.04
CA THR A 139 7.26 -7.19 7.00
C THR A 139 8.38 -6.35 7.61
N ASP A 140 9.42 -7.00 8.12
CA ASP A 140 10.52 -6.30 8.79
C ASP A 140 11.44 -5.58 7.79
N ILE A 141 11.61 -6.14 6.59
CA ILE A 141 12.36 -5.52 5.49
C ILE A 141 11.66 -4.24 5.03
N ALA A 142 10.35 -4.29 4.78
CA ALA A 142 9.56 -3.14 4.37
C ALA A 142 9.56 -2.04 5.44
N CYS A 143 9.45 -2.41 6.73
CA CYS A 143 9.56 -1.44 7.82
C CYS A 143 10.92 -0.75 7.83
N ALA A 144 12.02 -1.50 7.75
CA ALA A 144 13.37 -0.92 7.78
C ALA A 144 13.67 -0.07 6.53
N ALA A 145 13.19 -0.49 5.36
CA ALA A 145 13.46 0.20 4.10
C ALA A 145 12.66 1.49 3.95
N LEU A 146 11.37 1.51 4.34
CA LEU A 146 10.48 2.65 4.12
C LEU A 146 10.49 3.67 5.26
N ASN A 147 10.83 3.25 6.49
CA ASN A 147 10.85 4.16 7.63
C ASN A 147 11.95 5.22 7.47
N GLY A 148 11.57 6.50 7.55
CA GLY A 148 12.48 7.63 7.39
C GLY A 148 12.66 8.12 5.95
N ILE A 149 12.02 7.48 4.96
CA ILE A 149 12.04 7.98 3.57
C ILE A 149 11.24 9.29 3.47
N LYS A 150 11.80 10.29 2.79
CA LYS A 150 11.06 11.50 2.41
C LYS A 150 10.16 11.24 1.20
N MET A 151 8.90 11.65 1.32
CA MET A 151 7.88 11.57 0.29
C MET A 151 7.25 12.97 0.16
N GLY A 152 7.75 13.75 -0.78
CA GLY A 152 7.46 15.19 -0.88
C GLY A 152 8.01 15.96 0.32
N ASP A 153 7.14 16.72 0.97
CA ASP A 153 7.42 17.51 2.19
C ASP A 153 7.33 16.69 3.48
N LYS A 154 6.87 15.43 3.40
CA LYS A 154 6.68 14.56 4.56
C LYS A 154 7.72 13.45 4.63
N THR A 155 7.92 12.91 5.82
CA THR A 155 8.77 11.73 6.05
C THR A 155 7.88 10.58 6.48
N LEU A 156 8.03 9.43 5.83
CA LEU A 156 7.28 8.23 6.15
C LEU A 156 7.74 7.64 7.48
N THR A 157 6.78 7.24 8.29
CA THR A 157 7.00 6.48 9.52
C THR A 157 6.40 5.09 9.34
N VAL A 158 7.24 4.07 9.21
CA VAL A 158 6.79 2.70 8.95
C VAL A 158 7.25 1.77 10.07
N ARG A 159 6.30 1.09 10.72
CA ARG A 159 6.56 0.22 11.87
C ARG A 159 5.46 -0.82 12.06
N ARG A 160 5.73 -1.90 12.79
CA ARG A 160 4.68 -2.82 13.24
C ARG A 160 3.68 -2.06 14.13
N ALA A 161 2.39 -2.15 13.80
CA ALA A 161 1.31 -1.40 14.43
C ALA A 161 1.09 -1.78 15.90
N ASN A 162 1.41 -3.03 16.28
CA ASN A 162 1.22 -3.54 17.64
C ASN A 162 2.45 -3.37 18.54
N GLN A 163 3.56 -2.85 18.03
CA GLN A 163 4.73 -2.53 18.85
C GLN A 163 4.56 -1.14 19.46
N ASN A 164 4.17 -1.12 20.74
CA ASN A 164 4.35 0.08 21.56
C ASN A 164 5.84 0.43 21.60
N THR A 165 6.10 1.72 21.36
CA THR A 165 7.37 2.43 21.40
C THR A 165 8.46 1.79 22.28
N ASN A 166 9.30 0.95 21.68
CA ASN A 166 10.68 0.73 22.10
C ASN A 166 11.48 0.40 20.83
N PRO A 167 12.56 1.14 20.51
CA PRO A 167 13.42 0.79 19.38
C PRO A 167 14.09 -0.54 19.68
N MET A 168 13.55 -1.62 19.11
CA MET A 168 14.15 -2.95 19.23
C MET A 168 15.41 -2.95 18.35
N GLN A 169 16.57 -3.01 19.00
CA GLN A 169 17.84 -3.21 18.32
C GLN A 169 17.74 -4.49 17.46
N PRO A 170 18.13 -4.44 16.17
CA PRO A 170 18.14 -5.62 15.32
C PRO A 170 19.10 -6.67 15.89
N LYS A 171 18.71 -7.95 15.83
CA LYS A 171 19.57 -9.06 16.24
C LYS A 171 20.76 -9.18 15.26
N PRO A 172 21.98 -9.52 15.72
CA PRO A 172 23.18 -9.52 14.88
C PRO A 172 23.11 -10.44 13.64
N GLU A 173 22.30 -11.50 13.70
CA GLU A 173 22.06 -12.38 12.53
C GLU A 173 21.21 -11.69 11.44
N GLN A 174 20.29 -10.81 11.84
CA GLN A 174 19.47 -10.02 10.92
C GLN A 174 20.23 -8.83 10.36
N GLU A 175 21.33 -8.39 10.98
CA GLU A 175 22.19 -7.31 10.49
C GLU A 175 22.91 -7.71 9.20
N SER A 176 23.33 -8.96 9.08
CA SER A 176 23.92 -9.49 7.85
C SER A 176 22.89 -9.56 6.71
N ILE A 177 21.65 -9.98 7.02
CA ILE A 177 20.55 -10.05 6.05
C ILE A 177 20.08 -8.63 5.69
N LEU A 178 20.04 -7.70 6.64
CA LEU A 178 19.72 -6.29 6.42
C LEU A 178 20.80 -5.61 5.57
N MET A 179 22.07 -5.90 5.80
CA MET A 179 23.17 -5.39 4.98
C MET A 179 23.11 -5.99 3.58
N HIS A 180 22.78 -7.28 3.44
CA HIS A 180 22.58 -7.91 2.14
C HIS A 180 21.33 -7.38 1.42
N ALA A 181 20.24 -7.13 2.15
CA ALA A 181 19.00 -6.54 1.63
C ALA A 181 19.19 -5.06 1.31
N GLN A 182 19.95 -4.29 2.09
CA GLN A 182 20.34 -2.92 1.79
C GLN A 182 21.28 -2.87 0.60
N GLN A 183 22.20 -3.84 0.46
CA GLN A 183 23.08 -3.95 -0.70
C GLN A 183 22.31 -4.41 -1.95
N GLN A 184 21.33 -5.30 -1.79
CA GLN A 184 20.41 -5.71 -2.84
C GLN A 184 19.44 -4.59 -3.20
N ILE A 185 18.93 -3.81 -2.25
CA ILE A 185 18.09 -2.62 -2.50
C ILE A 185 18.96 -1.51 -3.10
N ALA A 186 20.24 -1.38 -2.73
CA ALA A 186 21.17 -0.45 -3.37
C ALA A 186 21.49 -0.88 -4.81
N LEU A 187 21.73 -2.18 -5.04
CA LEU A 187 21.86 -2.77 -6.38
C LEU A 187 20.55 -2.66 -7.16
N GLN A 188 19.41 -2.88 -6.53
CA GLN A 188 18.10 -2.83 -7.15
C GLN A 188 17.68 -1.38 -7.38
N LYS A 189 18.11 -0.40 -6.57
CA LYS A 189 18.04 1.05 -6.86
C LYS A 189 19.01 1.45 -7.97
N LEU A 190 20.09 0.71 -8.18
CA LEU A 190 20.94 0.80 -9.37
C LEU A 190 20.24 0.20 -10.61
N ILE A 191 19.41 -0.83 -10.44
CA ILE A 191 18.65 -1.54 -11.49
C ILE A 191 17.26 -0.91 -11.77
N LEU A 192 16.69 -0.15 -10.81
CA LEU A 192 15.44 0.63 -10.86
C LEU A 192 15.68 2.14 -11.05
N GLN A 193 16.93 2.60 -11.10
CA GLN A 193 17.20 3.56 -12.16
C GLN A 193 16.82 2.85 -13.45
N PRO A 194 16.11 3.50 -14.40
CA PRO A 194 15.92 2.86 -15.69
C PRO A 194 17.29 2.35 -16.09
N ALA A 195 17.42 1.05 -16.37
CA ALA A 195 18.62 0.55 -16.97
C ALA A 195 18.76 1.39 -18.23
N LEU A 196 19.60 2.43 -18.17
CA LEU A 196 20.08 3.14 -19.32
C LEU A 196 20.93 2.10 -20.01
N VAL A 197 20.28 1.21 -20.75
CA VAL A 197 20.88 0.65 -21.95
C VAL A 197 21.52 1.87 -22.59
N ALA A 198 22.85 1.91 -22.66
CA ALA A 198 23.54 3.06 -23.20
C ALA A 198 22.97 3.32 -24.60
N THR A 199 22.10 4.31 -24.70
CA THR A 199 21.44 4.71 -25.92
C THR A 199 22.28 5.80 -26.54
N LYS A 200 22.31 5.86 -27.87
CA LYS A 200 22.88 7.02 -28.59
C LYS A 200 22.02 8.29 -28.42
N VAL A 201 21.04 8.26 -27.52
CA VAL A 201 20.00 9.28 -27.35
C VAL A 201 19.91 9.60 -25.86
N LEU A 202 20.13 10.88 -25.52
CA LEU A 202 19.93 11.44 -24.18
C LEU A 202 18.56 12.12 -24.12
N CYS A 203 17.77 11.81 -23.09
CA CYS A 203 16.53 12.53 -22.80
C CYS A 203 16.77 13.46 -21.62
N LEU A 204 16.85 14.77 -21.90
CA LEU A 204 16.98 15.81 -20.89
C LEU A 204 15.61 16.43 -20.65
N THR A 205 15.06 16.25 -19.45
CA THR A 205 13.80 16.88 -19.06
C THR A 205 14.09 18.26 -18.46
N HIS A 206 13.29 19.27 -18.80
CA HIS A 206 13.40 20.63 -18.27
C HIS A 206 14.69 21.36 -18.65
N ALA A 207 15.32 21.00 -19.78
CA ALA A 207 16.53 21.66 -20.27
C ALA A 207 16.26 23.02 -20.92
N VAL A 208 15.06 23.22 -21.48
CA VAL A 208 14.65 24.42 -22.20
C VAL A 208 13.16 24.70 -21.96
N SER A 209 12.78 25.97 -22.03
CA SER A 209 11.38 26.41 -22.03
C SER A 209 10.93 26.80 -23.45
N PRO A 210 9.63 26.76 -23.76
CA PRO A 210 9.12 27.16 -25.08
C PRO A 210 9.36 28.63 -25.42
N ASP A 211 9.60 29.48 -24.42
CA ASP A 211 9.84 30.90 -24.63
C ASP A 211 11.29 31.20 -25.04
N GLU A 212 12.26 30.41 -24.55
CA GLU A 212 13.68 30.47 -24.92
C GLU A 212 13.97 29.96 -26.34
N LEU A 213 13.01 29.28 -26.96
CA LEU A 213 13.12 28.75 -28.33
C LEU A 213 12.48 29.67 -29.39
N LYS A 214 11.96 30.83 -28.98
CA LYS A 214 11.30 31.78 -29.90
C LYS A 214 12.27 32.78 -30.51
N ASP A 215 13.41 32.99 -29.86
CA ASP A 215 14.46 33.88 -30.32
C ASP A 215 15.56 33.05 -31.01
N ASP A 216 15.96 33.50 -32.21
CA ASP A 216 16.92 32.76 -33.03
C ASP A 216 18.34 32.81 -32.46
N GLU A 217 18.73 33.87 -31.74
CA GLU A 217 20.04 33.97 -31.08
C GLU A 217 20.09 33.06 -29.84
N ASP A 218 19.06 33.11 -28.98
CA ASP A 218 18.97 32.24 -27.80
C ASP A 218 18.93 30.75 -28.20
N TYR A 219 18.22 30.43 -29.28
CA TYR A 219 18.17 29.07 -29.83
C TYR A 219 19.56 28.58 -30.28
N GLU A 220 20.34 29.43 -30.95
CA GLU A 220 21.70 29.09 -31.39
C GLU A 220 22.65 28.90 -30.21
N GLU A 221 22.59 29.74 -29.17
CA GLU A 221 23.40 29.58 -27.95
C GLU A 221 23.08 28.26 -27.22
N ILE A 222 21.79 27.95 -27.04
CA ILE A 222 21.35 26.70 -26.43
C ILE A 222 21.84 25.48 -27.22
N LEU A 223 21.81 25.55 -28.55
CA LEU A 223 22.30 24.47 -29.40
C LEU A 223 23.81 24.25 -29.26
N ASP A 224 24.60 25.32 -29.18
CA ASP A 224 26.06 25.21 -29.04
C ASP A 224 26.44 24.65 -27.67
N ASP A 225 25.81 25.13 -26.60
CA ASP A 225 25.99 24.63 -25.23
C ASP A 225 25.65 23.13 -25.13
N MET A 226 24.50 22.73 -25.69
CA MET A 226 24.09 21.32 -25.70
C MET A 226 25.06 20.46 -26.49
N ARG A 227 25.58 20.95 -27.61
CA ARG A 227 26.59 20.25 -28.42
C ARG A 227 27.91 20.12 -27.66
N GLN A 228 28.36 21.19 -27.01
CA GLN A 228 29.61 21.22 -26.28
C GLN A 228 29.57 20.29 -25.06
N GLU A 229 28.50 20.32 -24.27
CA GLU A 229 28.35 19.41 -23.13
C GLU A 229 28.21 17.95 -23.58
N CYS A 230 27.42 17.67 -24.62
CA CYS A 230 27.28 16.29 -25.11
C CYS A 230 28.60 15.71 -25.64
N SER A 231 29.47 16.53 -26.25
CA SER A 231 30.79 16.09 -26.76
C SER A 231 31.74 15.57 -25.67
N LYS A 232 31.51 15.92 -24.40
CA LYS A 232 32.34 15.44 -23.28
C LYS A 232 32.08 13.98 -22.91
N PHE A 233 30.94 13.43 -23.32
CA PHE A 233 30.46 12.11 -22.89
C PHE A 233 30.40 11.08 -24.03
N GLY A 234 30.84 11.45 -25.24
CA GLY A 234 30.96 10.55 -26.40
C GLY A 234 31.39 11.28 -27.67
N ASN A 235 31.99 10.54 -28.61
CA ASN A 235 32.34 11.01 -29.97
C ASN A 235 31.21 10.77 -30.97
#